data_AF-A0A4R0R2Q7-F1
#
_entry.id   AF-A0A4R0R2Q7-F1
#
_cell.length_a   1.000
_cell.length_b   1.000
_cell.length_c   1.000
_cell.angle_alpha   90.00
_cell.angle_beta   90.00
_cell.angle_gamma   90.00
#
_symmetry.space_group_name_H-M   'P 1'
#
loop_
_entity.id
_entity.type
_entity.pdbx_description
1 polymer ?
#
loop_
_entity_poly.entity_id
_entity_poly.type
_entity_poly.pdbx_seq_one_letter_code
_entity_poly.pdbx_strand_id
1 'polypeptide(L)'
;MGQTGSAGPPGNVQTVPQYLCSNLPLILASRQLLRRDAFENLSEVYKSASDYYLRQTIPTVFADIQNLLSGQSRLVSSTVPPIYLVLDEAQNAVHLPDSWGFASSRDHTVPRPILQQVVKVLMTEIQVELIISGTALCAKDVQEACSSSGQPNVLVTCRQDNFMTCTAQKDYLLQYLPPQLAQSLSGEKLFERVHKLLRGRYRLTAIYAQELIHQEHGFEYPHHLLSLLVRHMTGYMPVDIPVDLEVPPSPGLLVIHTQVKLFNHQRFKDLGNDSDMVRFIYAYVCYWLLDHPFVDHPPPTLSGTALACFLGGDFGRVDEPLALLSLRRFLEERSILYFASHLADRMRDKAGRWQAFEDTIALYLGYALASGLRLDLIFDFAGNKPSWASDTGHLVACVKGATADSESTFVPFPAQDDIPHPQLALRSGSMAATQSWFDDPGGRAFLFPDSNFGPDCVALVRLESGKLAFFLLQMKNYEGTWLRGDVLQDGIRKSSPMNFWRSKSVSKKKSTVTKDVNSEAARANIWSAMQQLSGESEIQVLRVLAAFPAIAKNEAAAALQNADQQGPIALLNIDTLMGGDPSRFLDALVEKSA
;
A
#
# COMPACT_ATOMS: atom_id res chain seq x y z
N MET A 1 21.17 -32.12 -27.30
CA MET A 1 22.08 -31.06 -27.79
C MET A 1 21.47 -29.72 -27.38
N GLY A 2 21.81 -29.24 -26.19
CA GLY A 2 21.33 -27.96 -25.66
C GLY A 2 22.55 -27.17 -25.23
N GLN A 3 22.82 -26.06 -25.92
CA GLN A 3 23.94 -25.17 -25.61
C GLN A 3 23.62 -24.44 -24.30
N THR A 4 24.42 -24.70 -23.28
CA THR A 4 24.48 -23.94 -22.03
C THR A 4 25.18 -22.61 -22.31
N GLY A 5 24.43 -21.51 -22.28
CA GLY A 5 24.98 -20.16 -22.36
C GLY A 5 25.80 -19.85 -21.10
N SER A 6 27.07 -19.54 -21.29
CA SER A 6 27.98 -19.10 -20.23
C SER A 6 27.58 -17.70 -19.74
N ALA A 7 27.30 -17.58 -18.44
CA ALA A 7 27.21 -16.29 -17.78
C ALA A 7 28.56 -15.57 -17.89
N GLY A 8 28.56 -14.38 -18.51
CA GLY A 8 29.72 -13.50 -18.55
C GLY A 8 30.06 -12.98 -17.14
N PRO A 9 31.33 -12.59 -16.91
CA PRO A 9 31.76 -12.10 -15.61
C PRO A 9 31.04 -10.79 -15.25
N PRO A 10 30.77 -10.53 -13.96
CA PRO A 10 30.15 -9.29 -13.51
C PRO A 10 31.05 -8.12 -13.93
N GLY A 11 30.49 -7.19 -14.72
CA GLY A 11 31.17 -5.98 -15.12
C GLY A 11 31.58 -5.18 -13.88
N ASN A 12 32.85 -4.77 -13.84
CA ASN A 12 33.37 -3.84 -12.84
C ASN A 12 32.47 -2.59 -12.80
N VAL A 13 31.71 -2.44 -11.71
CA VAL A 13 31.03 -1.19 -11.39
C VAL A 13 32.13 -0.17 -11.12
N GLN A 14 32.39 0.69 -12.10
CA GLN A 14 33.24 1.86 -11.90
C GLN A 14 32.63 2.70 -10.79
N THR A 15 33.36 2.84 -9.69
CA THR A 15 33.09 3.78 -8.63
C THR A 15 33.04 5.19 -9.23
N VAL A 16 31.86 5.80 -9.23
CA VAL A 16 31.69 7.21 -9.58
C VAL A 16 32.53 8.03 -8.60
N PRO A 17 33.46 8.89 -9.06
CA PRO A 17 34.22 9.75 -8.17
C PRO A 17 33.24 10.65 -7.40
N GLN A 18 33.28 10.60 -6.07
CA GLN A 18 32.67 11.62 -5.21
C GLN A 18 33.41 12.94 -5.46
N TYR A 19 32.93 13.72 -6.42
CA TYR A 19 33.32 15.13 -6.53
C TYR A 19 32.68 15.87 -5.36
N LEU A 20 33.47 16.10 -4.32
CA LEU A 20 33.16 17.09 -3.29
C LEU A 20 33.01 18.46 -3.97
N CYS A 21 31.77 18.94 -4.13
CA CYS A 21 31.45 20.32 -4.49
C CYS A 21 31.79 21.30 -3.35
N SER A 22 32.93 21.15 -2.67
CA SER A 22 33.27 21.89 -1.45
C SER A 22 33.84 23.29 -1.69
N ASN A 23 33.98 23.76 -2.94
CA ASN A 23 34.68 25.02 -3.24
C ASN A 23 33.98 25.96 -4.25
N LEU A 24 32.68 25.79 -4.53
CA LEU A 24 31.94 26.85 -5.25
C LEU A 24 31.57 27.95 -4.25
N PRO A 25 32.06 29.20 -4.41
CA PRO A 25 31.59 30.31 -3.58
C PRO A 25 30.09 30.44 -3.79
N LEU A 26 29.32 30.26 -2.71
CA LEU A 26 27.88 30.48 -2.72
C LEU A 26 27.65 31.98 -2.92
N ILE A 27 27.49 32.41 -4.17
CA ILE A 27 27.11 33.79 -4.49
C ILE A 27 25.63 33.93 -4.13
N LEU A 28 25.36 34.33 -2.89
CA LEU A 28 24.02 34.67 -2.46
C LEU A 28 23.52 35.86 -3.28
N ALA A 29 22.38 35.69 -3.95
CA ALA A 29 21.71 36.77 -4.66
C ALA A 29 21.48 37.96 -3.71
N SER A 30 21.55 39.19 -4.24
CA SER A 30 21.39 40.38 -3.42
C SER A 30 20.05 40.37 -2.66
N ARG A 31 20.00 40.94 -1.45
CA ARG A 31 18.75 41.05 -0.66
C ARG A 31 17.61 41.74 -1.42
N GLN A 32 17.92 42.52 -2.47
CA GLN A 32 16.91 43.14 -3.34
C GLN A 32 16.30 42.14 -4.31
N LEU A 33 17.08 41.21 -4.86
CA LEU A 33 16.59 40.08 -5.68
C LEU A 33 15.76 39.10 -4.86
N LEU A 34 16.03 38.94 -3.55
CA LEU A 34 15.26 38.06 -2.67
C LEU A 34 13.89 38.63 -2.24
N ARG A 35 13.61 39.92 -2.48
CA ARG A 35 12.37 40.59 -2.05
C ARG A 35 11.31 40.70 -3.15
N ARG A 36 11.67 40.42 -4.41
CA ARG A 36 10.78 40.47 -5.56
C ARG A 36 11.05 39.25 -6.42
N ASP A 37 10.02 38.67 -6.99
CA ASP A 37 10.21 37.64 -7.99
C ASP A 37 10.83 38.29 -9.24
N ALA A 38 12.15 38.11 -9.39
CA ALA A 38 12.88 38.63 -10.53
C ALA A 38 12.41 37.99 -11.84
N PHE A 39 11.92 36.75 -11.77
CA PHE A 39 11.38 36.03 -12.92
C PHE A 39 9.99 36.52 -13.31
N GLU A 40 9.17 36.97 -12.36
CA GLU A 40 7.90 37.63 -12.66
C GLU A 40 8.13 38.92 -13.48
N ASN A 41 9.04 39.78 -13.03
CA ASN A 41 9.38 41.01 -13.77
C ASN A 41 9.97 40.72 -15.15
N LEU A 42 10.89 39.75 -15.25
CA LEU A 42 11.43 39.29 -16.53
C LEU A 42 10.33 38.73 -17.43
N SER A 43 9.39 37.97 -16.88
CA SER A 43 8.26 37.41 -17.62
C SER A 43 7.36 38.51 -18.17
N GLU A 44 7.06 39.55 -17.40
CA GLU A 44 6.29 40.72 -17.90
C GLU A 44 7.04 41.48 -19.00
N VAL A 45 8.36 41.67 -18.85
CA VAL A 45 9.19 42.27 -19.90
C VAL A 45 9.16 41.42 -21.17
N TYR A 46 9.33 40.10 -21.06
CA TYR A 46 9.28 39.19 -22.20
C TYR A 46 7.89 39.10 -22.84
N LYS A 47 6.80 39.17 -22.07
CA LYS A 47 5.44 39.25 -22.60
C LYS A 47 5.22 40.49 -23.46
N SER A 48 5.88 41.60 -23.11
CA SER A 48 5.82 42.85 -23.87
C SER A 48 6.82 42.94 -25.03
N ALA A 49 7.76 42.00 -25.11
CA ALA A 49 8.79 41.99 -26.14
C ALA A 49 8.22 41.55 -27.49
N SER A 50 8.71 42.14 -28.58
CA SER A 50 8.32 41.71 -29.93
C SER A 50 9.02 40.40 -30.32
N ASP A 51 8.36 39.56 -31.11
CA ASP A 51 8.95 38.33 -31.66
C ASP A 51 10.28 38.59 -32.37
N TYR A 52 10.37 39.71 -33.09
CA TYR A 52 11.59 40.12 -33.77
C TYR A 52 12.73 40.37 -32.78
N TYR A 53 12.46 41.09 -31.69
CA TYR A 53 13.45 41.33 -30.64
C TYR A 53 13.93 40.03 -30.01
N LEU A 54 13.00 39.11 -29.68
CA LEU A 54 13.33 37.83 -29.06
C LEU A 54 14.19 36.96 -29.98
N ARG A 55 13.84 36.85 -31.27
CA ARG A 55 14.59 36.08 -32.27
C ARG A 55 16.02 36.60 -32.48
N GLN A 56 16.25 37.90 -32.33
CA GLN A 56 17.59 38.47 -32.42
C GLN A 56 18.38 38.30 -31.11
N THR A 57 17.71 38.48 -29.97
CA THR A 57 18.38 38.53 -28.67
C THR A 57 18.76 37.15 -28.15
N ILE A 58 17.93 36.13 -28.38
CA ILE A 58 18.18 34.75 -27.87
C ILE A 58 19.52 34.18 -28.37
N PRO A 59 19.84 34.19 -29.68
CA PRO A 59 21.12 33.69 -30.16
C PRO A 59 22.33 34.45 -29.60
N THR A 60 22.22 35.78 -29.47
CA THR A 60 23.29 36.62 -28.91
C THR A 60 23.56 36.28 -27.44
N VAL A 61 22.51 36.26 -26.61
CA VAL A 61 22.64 35.91 -25.19
C VAL A 61 23.17 34.49 -25.02
N PHE A 62 22.75 33.56 -25.87
CA PHE A 62 23.22 32.19 -25.80
C PHE A 62 24.70 32.05 -26.20
N ALA A 63 25.14 32.77 -27.24
CA ALA A 63 26.55 32.84 -27.61
C ALA A 63 27.39 33.44 -26.49
N ASP A 64 26.88 34.46 -25.78
CA ASP A 64 27.55 35.04 -24.63
C ASP A 64 27.69 34.04 -23.47
N ILE A 65 26.64 33.27 -23.18
CA ILE A 65 26.69 32.17 -22.19
C ILE A 65 27.75 31.14 -22.59
N GLN A 66 27.75 30.70 -23.86
CA GLN A 66 28.76 29.77 -24.37
C GLN A 66 30.18 30.32 -24.24
N ASN A 67 30.40 31.59 -24.55
CA ASN A 67 31.69 32.24 -24.43
C ASN A 67 32.16 32.31 -22.97
N LEU A 68 31.26 32.64 -22.05
CA LEU A 68 31.54 32.69 -20.61
C LEU A 68 31.93 31.31 -20.05
N LEU A 69 31.19 30.26 -20.42
CA LEU A 69 31.47 28.89 -20.02
C LEU A 69 32.77 28.37 -20.65
N SER A 70 33.01 28.68 -21.93
CA SER A 70 34.23 28.29 -22.65
C SER A 70 35.48 28.98 -22.10
N GLY A 71 35.36 30.23 -21.65
CA GLY A 71 36.46 30.99 -21.04
C GLY A 71 37.02 30.34 -19.78
N GLN A 72 36.18 29.63 -19.02
CA GLN A 72 36.59 28.90 -17.81
C GLN A 72 37.18 27.51 -18.11
N SER A 73 36.84 26.92 -19.25
CA SER A 73 37.18 25.53 -19.59
C SER A 73 38.50 25.35 -20.37
N ARG A 74 39.20 26.45 -20.71
CA ARG A 74 40.43 26.46 -21.54
C ARG A 74 41.64 25.71 -20.95
N LEU A 75 41.55 25.17 -19.74
CA LEU A 75 42.67 24.47 -19.09
C LEU A 75 42.73 22.96 -19.37
N VAL A 76 41.69 22.31 -19.92
CA VAL A 76 41.63 20.83 -19.93
C VAL A 76 41.15 20.16 -21.24
N SER A 77 40.44 20.84 -22.15
CA SER A 77 40.00 20.23 -23.43
C SER A 77 39.77 21.25 -24.54
N SER A 78 39.99 20.84 -25.80
CA SER A 78 39.73 21.64 -27.02
C SER A 78 38.27 21.61 -27.49
N THR A 79 37.40 20.82 -26.84
CA THR A 79 35.97 20.76 -27.15
C THR A 79 35.17 21.67 -26.21
N VAL A 80 34.29 22.49 -26.78
CA VAL A 80 33.31 23.28 -25.99
C VAL A 80 32.40 22.29 -25.27
N PRO A 81 32.26 22.37 -23.93
CA PRO A 81 31.39 21.46 -23.21
C PRO A 81 29.93 21.66 -23.67
N PRO A 82 29.16 20.57 -23.84
CA PRO A 82 27.75 20.68 -24.21
C PRO A 82 26.96 21.42 -23.12
N ILE A 83 26.00 22.24 -23.54
CA ILE A 83 25.05 22.90 -22.63
C ILE A 83 23.83 22.00 -22.48
N TYR A 84 23.57 21.60 -21.24
CA TYR A 84 22.35 20.88 -20.85
C TYR A 84 21.32 21.87 -20.32
N LEU A 85 20.09 21.81 -20.83
CA LEU A 85 18.96 22.57 -20.34
C LEU A 85 17.97 21.61 -19.66
N VAL A 86 17.68 21.85 -18.38
CA VAL A 86 16.71 21.05 -17.62
C VAL A 86 15.36 21.77 -17.58
N LEU A 87 14.34 21.17 -18.18
CA LEU A 87 12.95 21.58 -18.02
C LEU A 87 12.32 20.74 -16.92
N ASP A 88 12.32 21.26 -15.70
CA ASP A 88 11.72 20.58 -14.56
C ASP A 88 10.21 20.85 -14.44
N GLU A 89 9.48 19.92 -13.82
CA GLU A 89 8.02 19.93 -13.69
C GLU A 89 7.28 20.17 -15.03
N ALA A 90 7.82 19.64 -16.12
CA ALA A 90 7.33 19.90 -17.47
C ALA A 90 5.92 19.34 -17.74
N GLN A 91 5.37 18.48 -16.87
CA GLN A 91 3.95 18.10 -16.96
C GLN A 91 3.02 19.31 -16.83
N ASN A 92 3.46 20.38 -16.17
CA ASN A 92 2.67 21.61 -16.10
C ASN A 92 2.44 22.18 -17.51
N ALA A 93 3.46 22.16 -18.36
CA ALA A 93 3.35 22.61 -19.76
C ALA A 93 2.56 21.64 -20.65
N VAL A 94 2.42 20.37 -20.24
CA VAL A 94 1.56 19.38 -20.91
C VAL A 94 0.10 19.61 -20.56
N HIS A 95 -0.21 19.85 -19.28
CA HIS A 95 -1.58 19.93 -18.76
C HIS A 95 -2.14 21.35 -18.65
N LEU A 96 -1.48 22.35 -19.25
CA LEU A 96 -2.07 23.69 -19.36
C LEU A 96 -3.41 23.57 -20.11
N PRO A 97 -4.49 24.24 -19.65
CA PRO A 97 -5.84 24.01 -20.14
C PRO A 97 -5.96 24.10 -21.67
N ASP A 98 -6.76 23.22 -22.26
CA ASP A 98 -7.00 23.12 -23.72
C ASP A 98 -7.31 24.45 -24.41
N SER A 99 -7.91 25.40 -23.68
CA SER A 99 -8.14 26.78 -24.14
C SER A 99 -6.87 27.57 -24.51
N TRP A 100 -5.68 27.08 -24.15
CA TRP A 100 -4.36 27.67 -24.46
C TRP A 100 -3.56 26.81 -25.44
N GLY A 101 -4.09 25.65 -25.85
CA GLY A 101 -3.42 24.72 -26.74
C GLY A 101 -3.40 25.22 -28.19
N PHE A 102 -2.28 24.98 -28.89
CA PHE A 102 -2.20 25.24 -30.32
C PHE A 102 -3.02 24.18 -31.08
N ALA A 103 -3.87 24.56 -32.03
CA ALA A 103 -4.65 23.59 -32.79
C ALA A 103 -3.75 22.60 -33.54
N SER A 104 -4.06 21.30 -33.45
CA SER A 104 -3.38 20.28 -34.26
C SER A 104 -3.51 20.59 -35.75
N SER A 105 -2.39 20.58 -36.48
CA SER A 105 -2.33 20.84 -37.92
C SER A 105 -3.03 19.82 -38.81
N ARG A 106 -3.49 18.67 -38.27
CA ARG A 106 -4.14 17.62 -39.08
C ARG A 106 -5.65 17.57 -38.90
N ASP A 107 -6.13 17.65 -37.65
CA ASP A 107 -7.56 17.45 -37.37
C ASP A 107 -8.23 18.64 -36.69
N HIS A 108 -7.49 19.68 -36.25
CA HIS A 108 -7.99 20.84 -35.49
C HIS A 108 -8.83 20.52 -34.22
N THR A 109 -9.05 19.25 -33.90
CA THR A 109 -9.90 18.78 -32.80
C THR A 109 -9.12 18.46 -31.53
N VAL A 110 -7.82 18.20 -31.65
CA VAL A 110 -6.94 17.87 -30.51
C VAL A 110 -5.99 19.05 -30.26
N PRO A 111 -6.04 19.69 -29.08
CA PRO A 111 -5.10 20.73 -28.69
C PRO A 111 -3.70 20.14 -28.52
N ARG A 112 -2.68 20.86 -28.99
CA ARG A 112 -1.28 20.48 -28.80
C ARG A 112 -0.75 21.04 -27.48
N PRO A 113 -0.02 20.23 -26.70
CA PRO A 113 0.56 20.68 -25.44
C PRO A 113 1.60 21.77 -25.69
N ILE A 114 1.66 22.76 -24.79
CA ILE A 114 2.64 23.86 -24.86
C ILE A 114 4.07 23.32 -24.79
N LEU A 115 4.27 22.20 -24.08
CA LEU A 115 5.56 21.51 -24.02
C LEU A 115 6.14 21.24 -25.42
N GLN A 116 5.31 20.89 -26.41
CA GLN A 116 5.78 20.67 -27.78
C GLN A 116 6.43 21.92 -28.39
N GLN A 117 5.84 23.09 -28.18
CA GLN A 117 6.39 24.33 -28.70
C GLN A 117 7.67 24.74 -27.97
N VAL A 118 7.71 24.55 -26.66
CA VAL A 118 8.91 24.79 -25.85
C VAL A 118 10.06 23.90 -26.35
N VAL A 119 9.83 22.59 -26.47
CA VAL A 119 10.83 21.65 -26.97
C VAL A 119 11.29 22.02 -28.37
N LYS A 120 10.36 22.35 -29.28
CA LYS A 120 10.69 22.76 -30.64
C LYS A 120 11.62 23.96 -30.66
N VAL A 121 11.27 25.05 -29.97
CA VAL A 121 12.08 26.28 -29.95
C VAL A 121 13.47 26.02 -29.37
N LEU A 122 13.56 25.33 -28.24
CA LEU A 122 14.84 25.05 -27.59
C LEU A 122 15.75 24.16 -28.45
N MET A 123 15.19 23.16 -29.11
CA MET A 123 15.98 22.26 -29.96
C MET A 123 16.37 22.90 -31.30
N THR A 124 15.50 23.67 -31.95
CA THR A 124 15.78 24.21 -33.29
C THR A 124 16.56 25.53 -33.25
N GLU A 125 16.26 26.42 -32.31
CA GLU A 125 16.84 27.77 -32.28
C GLU A 125 18.09 27.84 -31.40
N ILE A 126 18.17 27.04 -30.33
CA ILE A 126 19.24 27.14 -29.31
C ILE A 126 20.27 26.00 -29.43
N GLN A 127 19.87 24.84 -29.99
CA GLN A 127 20.75 23.66 -30.18
C GLN A 127 21.36 23.15 -28.86
N VAL A 128 20.53 22.96 -27.83
CA VAL A 128 20.91 22.40 -26.52
C VAL A 128 20.59 20.92 -26.39
N GLU A 129 21.30 20.25 -25.48
CA GLU A 129 20.85 18.95 -24.97
C GLU A 129 19.76 19.18 -23.93
N LEU A 130 18.55 18.69 -24.21
CA LEU A 130 17.37 18.94 -23.38
C LEU A 130 17.10 17.77 -22.45
N ILE A 131 17.01 18.06 -21.15
CA ILE A 131 16.57 17.12 -20.13
C ILE A 131 15.16 17.55 -19.71
N ILE A 132 14.16 16.76 -20.06
CA ILE A 132 12.77 17.00 -19.67
C ILE A 132 12.47 16.16 -18.43
N SER A 133 12.10 16.82 -17.34
CA SER A 133 11.81 16.21 -16.03
C SER A 133 10.41 16.57 -15.57
N GLY A 134 9.76 15.66 -14.86
CA GLY A 134 8.44 15.90 -14.31
C GLY A 134 7.89 14.71 -13.54
N THR A 135 7.03 15.00 -12.57
CA THR A 135 6.45 13.99 -11.67
C THR A 135 5.32 13.17 -12.30
N ALA A 136 4.69 13.70 -13.35
CA ALA A 136 3.52 13.12 -14.01
C ALA A 136 3.65 13.15 -15.55
N LEU A 137 4.88 13.11 -16.06
CA LEU A 137 5.14 12.99 -17.49
C LEU A 137 5.17 11.52 -17.91
N CYS A 138 4.34 11.14 -18.87
CA CYS A 138 4.44 9.83 -19.48
C CYS A 138 5.30 9.87 -20.76
N ALA A 139 5.79 8.70 -21.20
CA ALA A 139 6.59 8.58 -22.42
C ALA A 139 5.86 9.13 -23.65
N LYS A 140 4.53 8.99 -23.70
CA LYS A 140 3.69 9.53 -24.78
C LYS A 140 3.74 11.05 -24.81
N ASP A 141 3.66 11.72 -23.66
CA ASP A 141 3.71 13.20 -23.59
C ASP A 141 5.06 13.72 -24.12
N VAL A 142 6.15 13.06 -23.73
CA VAL A 142 7.50 13.41 -24.19
C VAL A 142 7.67 13.12 -25.69
N GLN A 143 7.20 11.95 -26.16
CA GLN A 143 7.24 11.62 -27.58
C GLN A 143 6.41 12.59 -28.42
N GLU A 144 5.22 12.97 -27.95
CA GLU A 144 4.36 13.95 -28.60
C GLU A 144 5.04 15.32 -28.66
N ALA A 145 5.64 15.76 -27.54
CA ALA A 145 6.40 17.00 -27.49
C ALA A 145 7.61 17.01 -28.44
N CYS A 146 8.26 15.86 -28.64
CA CYS A 146 9.42 15.72 -29.52
C CYS A 146 9.05 15.41 -30.99
N SER A 147 7.83 14.93 -31.28
CA SER A 147 7.43 14.46 -32.62
C SER A 147 7.59 15.52 -33.73
N SER A 148 7.53 16.80 -33.36
CA SER A 148 7.67 17.93 -34.28
C SER A 148 9.10 18.44 -34.49
N SER A 149 10.09 17.98 -33.71
CA SER A 149 11.49 18.40 -33.86
C SER A 149 12.28 17.57 -34.87
N GLY A 150 11.70 16.49 -35.41
CA GLY A 150 12.32 15.64 -36.43
C GLY A 150 13.52 14.83 -35.93
N GLN A 151 13.78 14.81 -34.61
CA GLN A 151 14.92 14.12 -34.03
C GLN A 151 14.52 12.73 -33.50
N PRO A 152 15.18 11.63 -33.94
CA PRO A 152 14.81 10.26 -33.56
C PRO A 152 15.35 9.79 -32.20
N ASN A 153 16.25 10.54 -31.55
CA ASN A 153 17.02 10.06 -30.39
C ASN A 153 16.49 10.61 -29.06
N VAL A 154 15.19 10.45 -28.78
CA VAL A 154 14.64 10.77 -27.46
C VAL A 154 14.87 9.58 -26.54
N LEU A 155 15.81 9.72 -25.59
CA LEU A 155 15.97 8.75 -24.52
C LEU A 155 14.98 9.11 -23.39
N VAL A 156 13.91 8.33 -23.27
CA VAL A 156 13.01 8.43 -22.12
C VAL A 156 13.55 7.49 -21.04
N THR A 157 13.98 8.07 -19.93
CA THR A 157 14.35 7.32 -18.73
C THR A 157 13.39 7.67 -17.60
N CYS A 158 12.87 6.65 -16.93
CA CYS A 158 12.14 6.82 -15.68
C CYS A 158 13.12 6.43 -14.57
N ARG A 159 13.81 7.41 -13.99
CA ARG A 159 14.69 7.18 -12.85
C ARG A 159 13.97 7.62 -11.58
N GLN A 160 13.63 6.64 -10.75
CA GLN A 160 13.05 6.88 -9.44
C GLN A 160 14.11 6.58 -8.39
N ASP A 161 14.81 7.61 -7.93
CA ASP A 161 15.52 7.50 -6.66
C ASP A 161 14.43 7.49 -5.57
N ASN A 162 14.14 6.30 -5.05
CA ASN A 162 13.04 6.07 -4.12
C ASN A 162 13.50 5.23 -2.92
N PHE A 163 12.80 5.38 -1.82
CA PHE A 163 12.97 4.61 -0.60
C PHE A 163 12.15 3.31 -0.67
N MET A 164 12.49 2.45 -1.63
CA MET A 164 11.87 1.13 -1.77
C MET A 164 12.49 0.09 -0.86
N THR A 165 13.70 0.34 -0.33
CA THR A 165 14.36 -0.51 0.65
C THR A 165 14.43 0.19 2.00
N CYS A 166 14.23 -0.57 3.06
CA CYS A 166 14.39 -0.08 4.43
C CYS A 166 15.80 0.48 4.65
N THR A 167 16.84 -0.16 4.10
CA THR A 167 18.23 0.27 4.21
C THR A 167 18.46 1.67 3.65
N ALA A 168 18.04 1.96 2.41
CA ALA A 168 18.26 3.28 1.81
C ALA A 168 17.57 4.39 2.59
N GLN A 169 16.36 4.12 3.10
CA GLN A 169 15.59 5.06 3.91
C GLN A 169 16.19 5.28 5.30
N LYS A 170 16.70 4.21 5.92
CA LYS A 170 17.45 4.25 7.17
C LYS A 170 18.73 5.07 7.01
N ASP A 171 19.53 4.80 5.98
CA ASP A 171 20.77 5.53 5.70
C ASP A 171 20.54 7.04 5.52
N TYR A 172 19.40 7.40 4.92
CA TYR A 172 18.99 8.79 4.82
C TYR A 172 18.67 9.41 6.18
N LEU A 173 17.84 8.74 6.99
CA LEU A 173 17.44 9.24 8.32
C LEU A 173 18.60 9.31 9.31
N LEU A 174 19.58 8.41 9.21
CA LEU A 174 20.77 8.40 10.06
C LEU A 174 21.61 9.69 9.96
N GLN A 175 21.41 10.50 8.92
CA GLN A 175 22.06 11.81 8.79
C GLN A 175 21.46 12.87 9.72
N TYR A 176 20.25 12.63 10.23
CA TYR A 176 19.49 13.59 11.03
C TYR A 176 19.18 13.10 12.44
N LEU A 177 19.18 11.78 12.68
CA LEU A 177 18.85 11.21 13.98
C LEU A 177 20.04 11.24 14.95
N PRO A 178 19.82 11.53 16.25
CA PRO A 178 20.83 11.34 17.29
C PRO A 178 21.33 9.88 17.33
N PRO A 179 22.65 9.64 17.46
CA PRO A 179 23.20 8.28 17.49
C PRO A 179 22.57 7.39 18.57
N GLN A 180 22.23 7.96 19.73
CA GLN A 180 21.60 7.26 20.85
C GLN A 180 20.23 6.70 20.46
N LEU A 181 19.39 7.51 19.80
CA LEU A 181 18.09 7.07 19.30
C LEU A 181 18.27 6.03 18.20
N ALA A 182 19.13 6.31 17.22
CA ALA A 182 19.38 5.44 16.07
C ALA A 182 19.88 4.03 16.43
N GLN A 183 20.63 3.89 17.53
CA GLN A 183 21.18 2.64 18.04
C GLN A 183 20.25 1.93 19.05
N SER A 184 19.17 2.59 19.50
CA SER A 184 18.23 2.02 20.45
C SER A 184 17.21 1.08 19.75
N LEU A 185 16.59 0.20 20.54
CA LEU A 185 15.46 -0.64 20.07
C LEU A 185 14.30 0.22 19.51
N SER A 186 14.04 1.36 20.15
CA SER A 186 13.04 2.32 19.67
C SER A 186 13.40 2.88 18.28
N GLY A 187 14.67 3.18 18.04
CA GLY A 187 15.17 3.60 16.72
C GLY A 187 15.05 2.52 15.65
N GLU A 188 15.37 1.27 15.97
CA GLU A 188 15.19 0.15 15.03
C GLU A 188 13.72 0.00 14.61
N LYS A 189 12.80 0.02 15.59
CA LYS A 189 11.36 0.01 15.31
C LYS A 189 10.89 1.25 14.57
N LEU A 190 11.49 2.40 14.83
CA LEU A 190 11.18 3.62 14.10
C LEU A 190 11.52 3.46 12.62
N PHE A 191 12.67 2.89 12.28
CA PHE A 191 13.05 2.63 10.88
C PHE A 191 12.07 1.66 10.19
N GLU A 192 11.66 0.59 10.87
CA GLU A 192 10.64 -0.34 10.36
C GLU A 192 9.32 0.40 10.06
N ARG A 193 8.86 1.26 10.99
CA ARG A 193 7.62 2.04 10.83
C ARG A 193 7.72 3.09 9.73
N VAL A 194 8.81 3.86 9.69
CA VAL A 194 9.04 4.85 8.62
C VAL A 194 9.08 4.15 7.27
N HIS A 195 9.72 2.98 7.17
CA HIS A 195 9.69 2.22 5.93
C HIS A 195 8.29 1.74 5.58
N LYS A 196 7.58 1.15 6.53
CA LYS A 196 6.22 0.68 6.31
C LYS A 196 5.25 1.78 5.90
N LEU A 197 5.33 2.97 6.50
CA LEU A 197 4.37 4.06 6.30
C LEU A 197 4.79 5.04 5.20
N LEU A 198 6.08 5.38 5.13
CA LEU A 198 6.62 6.43 4.26
C LEU A 198 7.47 5.89 3.09
N ARG A 199 7.50 4.57 2.82
CA ARG A 199 8.23 4.03 1.65
C ARG A 199 7.77 4.65 0.34
N GLY A 200 8.67 4.63 -0.63
CA GLY A 200 8.46 5.20 -1.95
C GLY A 200 9.14 6.56 -2.07
N ARG A 201 8.38 7.66 -2.16
CA ARG A 201 8.98 8.97 -2.44
C ARG A 201 9.87 9.48 -1.33
N TYR A 202 11.08 9.90 -1.71
CA TYR A 202 12.02 10.58 -0.84
C TYR A 202 11.37 11.74 -0.04
N ARG A 203 10.49 12.50 -0.69
CA ARG A 203 9.83 13.67 -0.12
C ARG A 203 9.06 13.36 1.18
N LEU A 204 8.48 12.17 1.32
CA LEU A 204 7.71 11.80 2.51
C LEU A 204 8.63 11.64 3.72
N THR A 205 9.71 10.88 3.57
CA THR A 205 10.74 10.73 4.62
C THR A 205 11.43 12.05 4.93
N ALA A 206 11.71 12.88 3.92
CA ALA A 206 12.32 14.19 4.11
C ALA A 206 11.44 15.13 4.93
N ILE A 207 10.12 15.14 4.69
CA ILE A 207 9.16 15.89 5.52
C ILE A 207 9.19 15.37 6.96
N TYR A 208 9.20 14.06 7.15
CA TYR A 208 9.29 13.50 8.49
C TYR A 208 10.60 13.89 9.21
N ALA A 209 11.74 13.83 8.52
CA ALA A 209 13.02 14.31 9.05
C ALA A 209 12.96 15.81 9.38
N GLN A 210 12.31 16.62 8.55
CA GLN A 210 12.09 18.04 8.82
C GLN A 210 11.26 18.25 10.09
N GLU A 211 10.15 17.51 10.27
CA GLU A 211 9.35 17.59 11.48
C GLU A 211 10.16 17.16 12.71
N LEU A 212 10.96 16.09 12.64
CA LEU A 212 11.84 15.68 13.74
C LEU A 212 12.78 16.80 14.19
N ILE A 213 13.35 17.55 13.23
CA ILE A 213 14.31 18.63 13.48
C ILE A 213 13.61 19.91 13.97
N HIS A 214 12.42 20.20 13.45
CA HIS A 214 11.69 21.44 13.77
C HIS A 214 11.03 21.41 15.15
N GLN A 215 10.60 20.24 15.64
CA GLN A 215 9.93 20.10 16.93
C GLN A 215 10.95 20.05 18.07
N GLU A 216 10.71 20.81 19.14
CA GLU A 216 11.54 20.75 20.36
C GLU A 216 11.60 19.33 20.93
N HIS A 217 10.47 18.60 20.89
CA HIS A 217 10.34 17.23 21.38
C HIS A 217 10.30 16.18 20.25
N GLY A 218 10.73 16.53 19.04
CA GLY A 218 10.63 15.64 17.88
C GLY A 218 11.40 14.33 18.06
N PHE A 219 12.62 14.40 18.61
CA PHE A 219 13.45 13.22 18.88
C PHE A 219 13.08 12.51 20.19
N GLU A 220 12.33 13.14 21.08
CA GLU A 220 11.80 12.50 22.30
C GLU A 220 10.60 11.62 21.98
N TYR A 221 9.76 12.07 21.02
CA TYR A 221 8.54 11.37 20.64
C TYR A 221 8.44 11.05 19.13
N PRO A 222 9.46 10.39 18.54
CA PRO A 222 9.50 10.18 17.11
C PRO A 222 8.36 9.29 16.60
N HIS A 223 7.91 8.31 17.40
CA HIS A 223 6.84 7.41 16.99
C HIS A 223 5.49 8.11 16.93
N HIS A 224 5.17 8.94 17.92
CA HIS A 224 3.95 9.74 17.91
C HIS A 224 3.99 10.81 16.82
N LEU A 225 5.14 11.46 16.60
CA LEU A 225 5.28 12.44 15.53
C LEU A 225 5.02 11.83 14.15
N LEU A 226 5.52 10.61 13.90
CA LEU A 226 5.23 9.88 12.67
C LEU A 226 3.74 9.60 12.51
N SER A 227 3.06 9.14 13.56
CA SER A 227 1.60 8.90 13.54
C SER A 227 0.80 10.17 13.27
N LEU A 228 1.17 11.28 13.92
CA LEU A 228 0.57 12.58 13.69
C LEU A 228 0.77 13.06 12.25
N LEU A 229 1.96 12.83 11.68
CA LEU A 229 2.25 13.18 10.30
C LEU A 229 1.37 12.39 9.32
N VAL A 230 1.24 11.08 9.52
CA VAL A 230 0.36 10.23 8.71
C VAL A 230 -1.10 10.68 8.84
N ARG A 231 -1.57 10.94 10.06
CA ARG A 231 -2.93 11.45 10.32
C ARG A 231 -3.15 12.79 9.64
N HIS A 232 -2.18 13.70 9.71
CA HIS A 232 -2.26 14.99 9.06
C HIS A 232 -2.41 14.84 7.53
N MET A 233 -1.64 13.95 6.90
CA MET A 233 -1.63 13.75 5.45
C MET A 233 -2.85 12.98 4.93
N THR A 234 -3.39 12.04 5.73
CA THR A 234 -4.34 11.03 5.24
C THR A 234 -5.63 10.94 6.03
N GLY A 235 -5.72 11.60 7.19
CA GLY A 235 -6.81 11.43 8.15
C GLY A 235 -6.75 10.11 8.94
N TYR A 236 -5.91 9.15 8.53
CA TYR A 236 -5.75 7.87 9.18
C TYR A 236 -4.76 7.97 10.34
N MET A 237 -5.15 7.49 11.52
CA MET A 237 -4.22 7.31 12.64
C MET A 237 -3.55 5.95 12.55
N PRO A 238 -2.22 5.86 12.37
CA PRO A 238 -1.54 4.58 12.45
C PRO A 238 -1.70 4.00 13.84
N VAL A 239 -2.33 2.83 13.90
CA VAL A 239 -2.40 1.99 15.10
C VAL A 239 -1.11 1.20 15.24
N ASP A 240 0.04 1.86 15.05
CA ASP A 240 1.30 1.14 14.85
C ASP A 240 2.52 1.53 15.66
N ILE A 241 2.26 2.23 16.76
CA ILE A 241 3.22 2.67 17.77
C ILE A 241 3.48 1.54 18.80
N PRO A 242 4.73 1.09 18.99
CA PRO A 242 5.02 0.12 20.04
C PRO A 242 4.79 0.76 21.42
N VAL A 243 3.74 0.32 22.14
CA VAL A 243 3.34 0.89 23.45
C VAL A 243 4.49 0.87 24.47
N ASP A 244 5.34 -0.15 24.41
CA ASP A 244 6.46 -0.31 25.35
C ASP A 244 7.66 0.61 25.05
N LEU A 245 7.67 1.31 23.91
CA LEU A 245 8.82 2.09 23.47
C LEU A 245 8.69 3.59 23.70
N GLU A 246 7.47 4.10 23.89
CA GLU A 246 7.23 5.54 24.04
C GLU A 246 5.95 5.82 24.84
N VAL A 247 6.05 6.64 25.89
CA VAL A 247 4.87 7.12 26.62
C VAL A 247 4.20 8.22 25.78
N PRO A 248 2.86 8.20 25.61
CA PRO A 248 2.18 9.24 24.87
C PRO A 248 2.50 10.65 25.39
N PRO A 249 2.88 11.60 24.52
CA PRO A 249 3.14 12.96 24.93
C PRO A 249 1.85 13.63 25.43
N SER A 250 2.00 14.67 26.25
CA SER A 250 0.85 15.49 26.64
C SER A 250 0.17 16.09 25.40
N PRO A 251 -1.18 16.17 25.35
CA PRO A 251 -1.89 16.74 24.21
C PRO A 251 -1.37 18.14 23.84
N GLY A 252 -1.09 18.36 22.56
CA GLY A 252 -0.60 19.64 22.04
C GLY A 252 0.92 19.85 22.09
N LEU A 253 1.69 18.91 22.65
CA LEU A 253 3.16 18.99 22.69
C LEU A 253 3.79 18.88 21.29
N LEU A 254 3.17 18.12 20.39
CA LEU A 254 3.61 17.93 19.02
C LEU A 254 2.58 18.52 18.06
N VAL A 255 3.03 19.31 17.08
CA VAL A 255 2.14 19.94 16.07
C VAL A 255 2.79 19.90 14.70
N ILE A 256 2.23 19.17 13.74
CA ILE A 256 2.76 19.14 12.36
C ILE A 256 2.78 20.55 11.76
N HIS A 257 3.98 21.06 11.44
CA HIS A 257 4.17 22.42 10.91
C HIS A 257 4.14 22.50 9.39
N THR A 258 4.40 21.37 8.72
CA THR A 258 4.46 21.29 7.26
C THR A 258 3.10 21.60 6.62
N GLN A 259 3.04 22.67 5.83
CA GLN A 259 1.88 23.00 4.99
C GLN A 259 1.96 22.39 3.57
N VAL A 260 2.89 21.46 3.34
CA VAL A 260 3.10 20.90 2.01
C VAL A 260 1.89 20.06 1.61
N LYS A 261 1.15 20.54 0.60
CA LYS A 261 0.18 19.73 -0.13
C LYS A 261 0.93 18.65 -0.91
N LEU A 262 1.05 17.47 -0.31
CA LEU A 262 1.73 16.33 -0.93
C LEU A 262 0.96 15.73 -2.08
N PHE A 263 -0.36 15.64 -1.91
CA PHE A 263 -1.24 15.03 -2.88
C PHE A 263 -2.09 16.13 -3.52
N ASN A 264 -1.89 16.37 -4.81
CA ASN A 264 -2.72 17.30 -5.56
C ASN A 264 -4.01 16.60 -6.00
N HIS A 265 -4.97 16.48 -5.09
CA HIS A 265 -6.21 15.78 -5.41
C HIS A 265 -7.07 16.47 -6.46
N GLN A 266 -6.76 17.71 -6.84
CA GLN A 266 -7.47 18.37 -7.94
C GLN A 266 -7.28 17.65 -9.27
N ARG A 267 -6.20 16.87 -9.42
CA ARG A 267 -5.99 15.98 -10.58
C ARG A 267 -6.99 14.83 -10.64
N PHE A 268 -7.73 14.57 -9.57
CA PHE A 268 -8.74 13.52 -9.46
C PHE A 268 -10.17 14.06 -9.48
N LYS A 269 -10.39 15.29 -9.93
CA LYS A 269 -11.77 15.80 -10.04
C LYS A 269 -12.64 14.89 -10.92
N ASP A 270 -12.04 14.27 -11.92
CA ASP A 270 -12.72 13.36 -12.85
C ASP A 270 -12.68 11.89 -12.42
N LEU A 271 -12.00 11.56 -11.31
CA LEU A 271 -11.90 10.19 -10.77
C LEU A 271 -13.29 9.61 -10.47
N GLY A 272 -14.27 10.45 -10.12
CA GLY A 272 -15.64 9.98 -9.91
C GLY A 272 -16.34 9.43 -11.14
N ASN A 273 -15.84 9.75 -12.34
CA ASN A 273 -16.34 9.20 -13.59
C ASN A 273 -15.57 7.94 -14.02
N ASP A 274 -14.44 7.63 -13.38
CA ASP A 274 -13.58 6.49 -13.69
C ASP A 274 -13.78 5.38 -12.63
N SER A 275 -14.86 4.60 -12.81
CA SER A 275 -15.21 3.53 -11.88
C SER A 275 -14.12 2.48 -11.72
N ASP A 276 -13.30 2.28 -12.76
CA ASP A 276 -12.24 1.27 -12.74
C ASP A 276 -11.05 1.75 -11.91
N MET A 277 -10.70 3.04 -11.96
CA MET A 277 -9.69 3.62 -11.09
C MET A 277 -10.14 3.62 -9.62
N VAL A 278 -11.39 3.98 -9.34
CA VAL A 278 -11.94 3.89 -7.97
C VAL A 278 -11.91 2.46 -7.45
N ARG A 279 -12.31 1.49 -8.30
CA ARG A 279 -12.25 0.06 -7.98
C ARG A 279 -10.83 -0.40 -7.73
N PHE A 280 -9.87 0.06 -8.52
CA PHE A 280 -8.46 -0.24 -8.33
C PHE A 280 -7.95 0.27 -6.99
N ILE A 281 -8.26 1.53 -6.63
CA ILE A 281 -7.84 2.14 -5.35
C ILE A 281 -8.39 1.32 -4.17
N TYR A 282 -9.68 1.02 -4.17
CA TYR A 282 -10.27 0.27 -3.06
C TYR A 282 -9.84 -1.18 -3.00
N ALA A 283 -9.68 -1.83 -4.16
CA ALA A 283 -9.07 -3.14 -4.20
C ALA A 283 -7.66 -3.07 -3.57
N TYR A 284 -6.88 -2.02 -3.84
CA TYR A 284 -5.57 -1.78 -3.21
C TYR A 284 -5.61 -1.51 -1.71
N VAL A 285 -6.60 -0.77 -1.22
CA VAL A 285 -6.82 -0.68 0.23
C VAL A 285 -7.10 -2.07 0.83
N CYS A 286 -7.94 -2.90 0.19
CA CYS A 286 -8.10 -4.30 0.59
C CYS A 286 -6.79 -5.10 0.47
N TYR A 287 -6.01 -4.90 -0.60
CA TYR A 287 -4.73 -5.58 -0.84
C TYR A 287 -3.77 -5.32 0.32
N TRP A 288 -3.65 -4.07 0.74
CA TRP A 288 -2.78 -3.68 1.85
C TRP A 288 -3.27 -4.22 3.19
N LEU A 289 -4.59 -4.16 3.46
CA LEU A 289 -5.18 -4.66 4.69
C LEU A 289 -5.11 -6.19 4.80
N LEU A 290 -5.28 -6.92 3.70
CA LEU A 290 -5.48 -8.38 3.69
C LEU A 290 -4.35 -9.17 3.01
N ASP A 291 -3.24 -8.52 2.69
CA ASP A 291 -2.02 -9.11 2.12
C ASP A 291 -2.24 -9.90 0.81
N HIS A 292 -3.07 -9.39 -0.09
CA HIS A 292 -3.30 -10.03 -1.39
C HIS A 292 -2.13 -9.77 -2.37
N PRO A 293 -1.84 -10.69 -3.31
CA PRO A 293 -0.83 -10.49 -4.34
C PRO A 293 -1.20 -9.32 -5.28
N PHE A 294 -0.16 -8.66 -5.82
CA PHE A 294 -0.20 -7.41 -6.56
C PHE A 294 -1.29 -7.31 -7.63
N VAL A 295 -1.84 -6.11 -7.82
CA VAL A 295 -2.60 -5.83 -9.05
C VAL A 295 -1.60 -5.52 -10.15
N ASP A 296 -1.40 -6.49 -11.02
CA ASP A 296 -0.71 -6.27 -12.27
C ASP A 296 -1.56 -5.34 -13.14
N HIS A 297 -0.96 -4.26 -13.65
CA HIS A 297 -1.55 -3.25 -14.55
C HIS A 297 -2.47 -2.21 -13.87
N PRO A 298 -1.91 -1.20 -13.17
CA PRO A 298 -2.69 -0.03 -12.79
C PRO A 298 -3.28 0.65 -14.02
N PRO A 299 -4.49 1.22 -13.92
CA PRO A 299 -5.03 2.11 -14.95
C PRO A 299 -3.97 3.12 -15.42
N PRO A 300 -3.79 3.33 -16.74
CA PRO A 300 -2.81 4.29 -17.26
C PRO A 300 -2.96 5.70 -16.69
N THR A 301 -4.17 6.06 -16.27
CA THR A 301 -4.51 7.31 -15.59
C THR A 301 -3.80 7.47 -14.24
N LEU A 302 -3.64 6.40 -13.45
CA LEU A 302 -2.92 6.47 -12.15
C LEU A 302 -1.44 6.78 -12.33
N SER A 303 -0.84 6.21 -13.37
CA SER A 303 0.53 6.51 -13.76
C SER A 303 0.73 7.98 -14.11
N GLY A 304 -0.21 8.59 -14.84
CA GLY A 304 -0.16 10.02 -15.18
C GLY A 304 -0.45 10.97 -14.01
N THR A 305 -0.90 10.46 -12.85
CA THR A 305 -1.30 11.31 -11.72
C THR A 305 -0.24 11.45 -10.64
N ALA A 306 0.92 10.82 -10.82
CA ALA A 306 1.96 10.69 -9.80
C ALA A 306 1.40 10.02 -8.52
N LEU A 307 0.71 8.88 -8.65
CA LEU A 307 0.32 8.03 -7.53
C LEU A 307 0.85 6.61 -7.67
N ALA A 308 1.00 6.13 -8.91
CA ALA A 308 1.73 4.91 -9.21
C ALA A 308 3.19 5.23 -9.53
N CYS A 309 4.10 4.42 -9.01
CA CYS A 309 5.49 4.37 -9.40
C CYS A 309 5.65 3.42 -10.59
N PHE A 310 6.22 3.86 -11.71
CA PHE A 310 6.62 2.93 -12.77
C PHE A 310 7.84 2.11 -12.34
N LEU A 311 7.77 0.79 -12.50
CA LEU A 311 8.90 -0.11 -12.22
C LEU A 311 9.73 -0.45 -13.48
N GLY A 312 9.36 0.12 -14.64
CA GLY A 312 9.97 -0.17 -15.94
C GLY A 312 9.12 -1.15 -16.76
N GLY A 313 9.13 -0.98 -18.09
CA GLY A 313 8.07 -1.51 -18.95
C GLY A 313 6.72 -0.84 -18.65
N ASP A 314 5.63 -1.22 -19.32
CA ASP A 314 4.28 -0.68 -19.07
C ASP A 314 3.70 -1.10 -17.69
N PHE A 315 4.57 -1.44 -16.74
CA PHE A 315 4.24 -1.88 -15.39
C PHE A 315 4.34 -0.69 -14.42
N GLY A 316 3.18 -0.15 -14.06
CA GLY A 316 3.05 0.69 -12.88
C GLY A 316 2.86 -0.17 -11.62
N ARG A 317 3.37 0.31 -10.49
CA ARG A 317 3.12 -0.22 -9.16
C ARG A 317 2.74 0.95 -8.26
N VAL A 318 1.57 0.90 -7.65
CA VAL A 318 1.36 1.72 -6.46
C VAL A 318 2.02 0.95 -5.32
N ASP A 319 3.02 1.51 -4.65
CA ASP A 319 3.67 0.90 -3.48
C ASP A 319 3.82 1.88 -2.33
N GLU A 320 3.03 2.94 -2.35
CA GLU A 320 3.11 4.06 -1.41
C GLU A 320 1.84 4.06 -0.52
N PRO A 321 1.90 3.50 0.70
CA PRO A 321 0.72 3.38 1.57
C PRO A 321 0.06 4.73 1.85
N LEU A 322 0.85 5.78 2.07
CA LEU A 322 0.34 7.14 2.27
C LEU A 322 -0.47 7.68 1.09
N ALA A 323 -0.03 7.41 -0.14
CA ALA A 323 -0.73 7.88 -1.34
C ALA A 323 -2.11 7.24 -1.45
N LEU A 324 -2.21 5.96 -1.12
CA LEU A 324 -3.45 5.19 -1.13
C LEU A 324 -4.41 5.61 -0.03
N LEU A 325 -3.91 5.78 1.19
CA LEU A 325 -4.71 6.28 2.31
C LEU A 325 -5.23 7.69 2.03
N SER A 326 -4.41 8.55 1.42
CA SER A 326 -4.83 9.90 1.02
C SER A 326 -5.91 9.87 -0.08
N LEU A 327 -5.77 8.99 -1.07
CA LEU A 327 -6.77 8.78 -2.12
C LEU A 327 -8.10 8.26 -1.57
N ARG A 328 -8.05 7.28 -0.66
CA ARG A 328 -9.23 6.74 0.01
C ARG A 328 -10.02 7.87 0.68
N ARG A 329 -9.34 8.67 1.50
CA ARG A 329 -9.95 9.83 2.16
C ARG A 329 -10.58 10.79 1.16
N PHE A 330 -9.89 11.10 0.07
CA PHE A 330 -10.41 11.97 -0.99
C PHE A 330 -11.71 11.43 -1.62
N LEU A 331 -11.78 10.12 -1.87
CA LEU A 331 -12.98 9.47 -2.42
C LEU A 331 -14.16 9.52 -1.46
N GLU A 332 -13.91 9.27 -0.18
CA GLU A 332 -14.91 9.29 0.89
C GLU A 332 -15.45 10.70 1.14
N GLU A 333 -14.58 11.71 1.24
CA GLU A 333 -14.97 13.12 1.43
C GLU A 333 -15.86 13.65 0.29
N ARG A 334 -15.78 13.05 -0.91
CA ARG A 334 -16.61 13.42 -2.07
C ARG A 334 -17.81 12.53 -2.30
N SER A 335 -18.00 11.50 -1.47
CA SER A 335 -19.09 10.52 -1.62
C SER A 335 -19.17 9.93 -3.04
N ILE A 336 -18.02 9.80 -3.71
CA ILE A 336 -17.95 9.33 -5.11
C ILE A 336 -18.37 7.86 -5.20
N LEU A 337 -17.82 7.03 -4.31
CA LEU A 337 -18.18 5.64 -4.12
C LEU A 337 -17.72 5.29 -2.71
N TYR A 338 -18.59 4.73 -1.88
CA TYR A 338 -18.15 4.21 -0.58
C TYR A 338 -17.44 2.87 -0.77
N PHE A 339 -16.42 2.61 0.04
CA PHE A 339 -15.72 1.32 0.06
C PHE A 339 -16.67 0.13 0.20
N ALA A 340 -17.60 0.26 1.13
CA ALA A 340 -19.02 0.08 0.91
C ALA A 340 -19.52 -0.66 -0.34
N SER A 341 -20.08 0.21 -1.18
CA SER A 341 -20.59 -0.06 -2.50
C SER A 341 -19.58 -0.77 -3.38
N HIS A 342 -18.28 -0.52 -3.21
CA HIS A 342 -17.24 -1.22 -3.96
C HIS A 342 -17.19 -2.72 -3.63
N LEU A 343 -17.18 -3.11 -2.35
CA LEU A 343 -17.23 -4.52 -1.97
C LEU A 343 -18.53 -5.18 -2.44
N ALA A 344 -19.66 -4.48 -2.31
CA ALA A 344 -20.94 -4.95 -2.82
C ALA A 344 -20.94 -5.17 -4.35
N ASP A 345 -20.34 -4.25 -5.12
CA ASP A 345 -20.12 -4.39 -6.56
C ASP A 345 -19.30 -5.63 -6.89
N ARG A 346 -18.18 -5.85 -6.19
CA ARG A 346 -17.33 -7.02 -6.41
C ARG A 346 -18.02 -8.33 -6.03
N MET A 347 -18.89 -8.31 -5.01
CA MET A 347 -19.76 -9.45 -4.68
C MET A 347 -20.88 -9.68 -5.71
N ARG A 348 -21.20 -8.70 -6.56
CA ARG A 348 -22.13 -8.89 -7.69
C ARG A 348 -21.42 -9.46 -8.91
N ASP A 349 -20.20 -9.00 -9.19
CA ASP A 349 -19.35 -9.55 -10.24
C ASP A 349 -19.08 -11.04 -10.02
N LYS A 350 -19.19 -11.84 -11.10
CA LYS A 350 -18.97 -13.29 -11.04
C LYS A 350 -17.50 -13.67 -10.93
N ALA A 351 -16.59 -12.89 -11.53
CA ALA A 351 -15.17 -13.23 -11.58
C ALA A 351 -14.48 -12.99 -10.23
N GLY A 352 -14.74 -11.84 -9.58
CA GLY A 352 -14.16 -11.47 -8.29
C GLY A 352 -14.97 -11.91 -7.05
N ARG A 353 -16.11 -12.58 -7.24
CA ARG A 353 -17.13 -12.76 -6.19
C ARG A 353 -16.64 -13.40 -4.91
N TRP A 354 -15.91 -14.50 -5.06
CA TRP A 354 -15.51 -15.36 -3.96
C TRP A 354 -14.51 -14.62 -3.06
N GLN A 355 -13.56 -13.92 -3.66
CA GLN A 355 -12.55 -13.13 -2.98
C GLN A 355 -13.18 -11.93 -2.27
N ALA A 356 -14.10 -11.23 -2.94
CA ALA A 356 -14.81 -10.12 -2.33
C ALA A 356 -15.67 -10.56 -1.15
N PHE A 357 -16.26 -11.76 -1.22
CA PHE A 357 -17.00 -12.35 -0.11
C PHE A 357 -16.06 -12.65 1.07
N GLU A 358 -14.90 -13.28 0.81
CA GLU A 358 -13.88 -13.51 1.84
C GLU A 358 -13.42 -12.23 2.53
N ASP A 359 -13.07 -11.21 1.75
CA ASP A 359 -12.64 -9.91 2.25
C ASP A 359 -13.74 -9.27 3.11
N THR A 360 -15.01 -9.34 2.65
CA THR A 360 -16.17 -8.80 3.38
C THR A 360 -16.40 -9.49 4.71
N ILE A 361 -16.32 -10.83 4.77
CA ILE A 361 -16.51 -11.56 6.02
C ILE A 361 -15.39 -11.25 7.02
N ALA A 362 -14.14 -11.20 6.59
CA ALA A 362 -13.02 -10.88 7.48
C ALA A 362 -13.15 -9.45 8.05
N LEU A 363 -13.49 -8.48 7.21
CA LEU A 363 -13.71 -7.10 7.64
C LEU A 363 -14.89 -6.97 8.62
N TYR A 364 -16.01 -7.65 8.33
CA TYR A 364 -17.16 -7.67 9.23
C TYR A 364 -16.81 -8.27 10.60
N LEU A 365 -16.15 -9.42 10.62
CA LEU A 365 -15.75 -10.06 11.87
C LEU A 365 -14.73 -9.22 12.63
N GLY A 366 -13.79 -8.58 11.92
CA GLY A 366 -12.88 -7.60 12.48
C GLY A 366 -13.64 -6.50 13.23
N TYR A 367 -14.65 -5.90 12.61
CA TYR A 367 -15.47 -4.87 13.23
C TYR A 367 -16.34 -5.38 14.40
N ALA A 368 -17.04 -6.51 14.21
CA ALA A 368 -17.95 -7.06 15.20
C ALA A 368 -17.22 -7.42 16.50
N LEU A 369 -16.06 -8.07 16.37
CA LEU A 369 -15.24 -8.48 17.49
C LEU A 369 -14.44 -7.30 18.08
N ALA A 370 -13.99 -6.34 17.27
CA ALA A 370 -13.44 -5.07 17.76
C ALA A 370 -14.43 -4.29 18.63
N SER A 371 -15.71 -4.41 18.33
CA SER A 371 -16.78 -3.77 19.08
C SER A 371 -17.22 -4.54 20.31
N GLY A 372 -16.57 -5.69 20.61
CA GLY A 372 -16.91 -6.53 21.76
C GLY A 372 -18.33 -7.11 21.68
N LEU A 373 -18.82 -7.39 20.47
CA LEU A 373 -20.13 -8.03 20.32
C LEU A 373 -20.09 -9.46 20.87
N ARG A 374 -21.23 -9.89 21.43
CA ARG A 374 -21.43 -11.27 21.87
C ARG A 374 -21.43 -12.22 20.70
N LEU A 375 -20.83 -13.39 20.86
CA LEU A 375 -20.71 -14.35 19.77
C LEU A 375 -22.06 -14.87 19.26
N ASP A 376 -23.06 -14.99 20.13
CA ASP A 376 -24.41 -15.40 19.76
C ASP A 376 -25.27 -14.33 19.06
N LEU A 377 -24.75 -13.10 18.93
CA LEU A 377 -25.32 -12.08 18.04
C LEU A 377 -24.67 -12.12 16.65
N ILE A 378 -23.44 -12.64 16.57
CA ILE A 378 -22.66 -12.77 15.34
C ILE A 378 -22.97 -14.12 14.66
N PHE A 379 -23.22 -15.16 15.46
CA PHE A 379 -23.32 -16.54 15.02
C PHE A 379 -24.58 -17.24 15.52
N ASP A 380 -25.21 -17.97 14.61
CA ASP A 380 -26.27 -18.93 14.93
C ASP A 380 -25.63 -20.31 15.18
N PHE A 381 -25.50 -20.68 16.46
CA PHE A 381 -24.90 -21.97 16.85
C PHE A 381 -25.81 -23.14 16.45
N ALA A 382 -25.20 -24.14 15.82
CA ALA A 382 -25.88 -25.36 15.42
C ALA A 382 -25.81 -26.41 16.53
N GLY A 383 -26.97 -26.98 16.87
CA GLY A 383 -27.08 -28.00 17.92
C GLY A 383 -26.95 -27.41 19.33
N ASN A 384 -26.11 -28.05 20.16
CA ASN A 384 -25.91 -27.60 21.54
C ASN A 384 -25.03 -26.35 21.57
N LYS A 385 -25.64 -25.22 21.92
CA LYS A 385 -24.94 -23.94 22.11
C LYS A 385 -23.93 -24.07 23.26
N PRO A 386 -22.63 -23.79 23.04
CA PRO A 386 -21.63 -23.84 24.10
C PRO A 386 -21.89 -22.74 25.13
N SER A 387 -21.46 -22.93 26.38
CA SER A 387 -21.68 -21.96 27.47
C SER A 387 -21.05 -20.60 27.18
N TRP A 388 -19.93 -20.57 26.45
CA TRP A 388 -19.21 -19.36 26.07
C TRP A 388 -19.79 -18.65 24.84
N ALA A 389 -20.86 -19.17 24.21
CA ALA A 389 -21.48 -18.49 23.07
C ALA A 389 -22.09 -17.13 23.44
N SER A 390 -22.42 -16.92 24.72
CA SER A 390 -22.89 -15.62 25.21
C SER A 390 -21.76 -14.65 25.57
N ASP A 391 -20.50 -15.09 25.56
CA ASP A 391 -19.35 -14.25 25.89
C ASP A 391 -19.11 -13.22 24.78
N THR A 392 -18.50 -12.10 25.14
CA THR A 392 -17.93 -11.18 24.16
C THR A 392 -16.67 -11.80 23.56
N GLY A 393 -16.51 -11.69 22.24
CA GLY A 393 -15.30 -12.08 21.54
C GLY A 393 -14.52 -10.85 21.14
N HIS A 394 -13.22 -10.83 21.44
CA HIS A 394 -12.29 -9.82 20.99
C HIS A 394 -11.35 -10.43 19.97
N LEU A 395 -11.32 -9.87 18.76
CA LEU A 395 -10.32 -10.28 17.78
C LEU A 395 -8.95 -9.91 18.34
N VAL A 396 -7.99 -10.83 18.28
CA VAL A 396 -6.64 -10.56 18.79
C VAL A 396 -5.59 -10.82 17.72
N ALA A 397 -4.57 -9.97 17.71
CA ALA A 397 -3.34 -10.25 16.99
C ALA A 397 -2.31 -10.82 17.98
N CYS A 398 -1.60 -11.85 17.54
CA CYS A 398 -0.52 -12.46 18.32
C CYS A 398 0.82 -11.92 17.84
N VAL A 399 1.59 -11.35 18.76
CA VAL A 399 2.97 -10.92 18.52
C VAL A 399 3.87 -11.79 19.39
N LYS A 400 4.75 -12.55 18.74
CA LYS A 400 5.77 -13.32 19.44
C LYS A 400 6.81 -12.35 20.03
N GLY A 401 7.17 -12.54 21.30
CA GLY A 401 8.19 -11.70 21.90
C GLY A 401 9.57 -11.88 21.25
N ALA A 402 10.47 -10.92 21.48
CA ALA A 402 11.77 -10.86 20.79
C ALA A 402 12.71 -12.04 21.09
N THR A 403 12.49 -12.76 22.18
CA THR A 403 13.26 -13.94 22.56
C THR A 403 12.40 -15.19 22.52
N ALA A 404 13.02 -16.37 22.30
CA ALA A 404 12.31 -17.65 22.29
C ALA A 404 11.58 -17.95 23.62
N ASP A 405 12.05 -17.36 24.72
CA ASP A 405 11.47 -17.50 26.06
C ASP A 405 10.40 -16.44 26.38
N SER A 406 10.21 -15.45 25.50
CA SER A 406 9.18 -14.43 25.69
C SER A 406 7.79 -15.01 25.40
N GLU A 407 6.85 -14.82 26.32
CA GLU A 407 5.46 -15.21 26.11
C GLU A 407 4.86 -14.47 24.91
N SER A 408 3.97 -15.18 24.18
CA SER A 408 3.23 -14.55 23.08
C SER A 408 2.26 -13.52 23.66
N THR A 409 2.31 -12.30 23.13
CA THR A 409 1.41 -11.23 23.56
C THR A 409 0.22 -11.16 22.61
N PHE A 410 -0.99 -11.21 23.16
CA PHE A 410 -2.23 -11.07 22.40
C PHE A 410 -2.85 -9.73 22.69
N VAL A 411 -2.98 -8.94 21.63
CA VAL A 411 -3.49 -7.57 21.68
C VAL A 411 -4.85 -7.50 20.98
N PRO A 412 -5.85 -6.81 21.55
CA PRO A 412 -7.12 -6.58 20.88
C PRO A 412 -6.90 -5.97 19.48
N PHE A 413 -7.79 -6.28 18.54
CA PHE A 413 -7.80 -5.70 17.21
C PHE A 413 -9.10 -4.89 17.00
N PRO A 414 -9.01 -3.61 16.53
CA PRO A 414 -7.80 -2.81 16.54
C PRO A 414 -7.34 -2.63 18.00
N ALA A 415 -6.04 -2.44 18.22
CA ALA A 415 -5.57 -2.21 19.58
C ALA A 415 -6.20 -0.90 20.09
N GLN A 416 -6.81 -0.93 21.28
CA GLN A 416 -7.33 0.28 21.92
C GLN A 416 -6.19 1.21 22.34
N ASP A 417 -5.04 0.62 22.66
CA ASP A 417 -3.79 1.30 22.95
C ASP A 417 -2.86 1.06 21.76
N ASP A 418 -2.49 2.11 21.03
CA ASP A 418 -1.33 2.37 20.16
C ASP A 418 -0.55 1.25 19.40
N ILE A 419 -0.72 -0.05 19.66
CA ILE A 419 0.11 -1.18 19.22
C ILE A 419 -0.05 -1.51 17.73
N PRO A 420 1.07 -1.64 16.97
CA PRO A 420 1.13 -2.03 15.55
C PRO A 420 0.38 -3.27 15.19
N HIS A 421 -0.70 -3.04 14.43
CA HIS A 421 -1.23 -4.01 13.49
C HIS A 421 -0.78 -3.66 12.07
N PRO A 422 0.26 -4.32 11.53
CA PRO A 422 0.75 -4.01 10.20
C PRO A 422 -0.19 -4.40 9.07
N GLN A 423 -0.96 -5.47 9.25
CA GLN A 423 -1.94 -5.98 8.30
C GLN A 423 -3.01 -6.75 9.10
N LEU A 424 -4.27 -6.68 8.67
CA LEU A 424 -5.37 -7.40 9.31
C LEU A 424 -5.25 -8.91 9.06
N ALA A 425 -4.82 -9.29 7.86
CA ALA A 425 -4.72 -10.69 7.45
C ALA A 425 -3.41 -11.02 6.74
N LEU A 426 -3.02 -12.30 6.79
CA LEU A 426 -2.03 -12.91 5.89
C LEU A 426 -2.76 -13.77 4.85
N ARG A 427 -2.45 -13.63 3.57
CA ARG A 427 -2.91 -14.58 2.55
C ARG A 427 -1.78 -15.49 2.08
N SER A 428 -1.86 -16.74 2.50
CA SER A 428 -0.86 -17.77 2.20
C SER A 428 -1.13 -18.43 0.85
N GLY A 429 -0.13 -18.39 -0.03
CA GLY A 429 -0.12 -19.17 -1.28
C GLY A 429 0.46 -20.58 -1.14
N SER A 430 0.92 -20.99 0.05
CA SER A 430 1.64 -22.26 0.23
C SER A 430 1.47 -22.86 1.62
N MET A 431 1.57 -24.20 1.69
CA MET A 431 1.53 -24.93 2.96
C MET A 431 2.55 -24.40 3.99
N ALA A 432 3.76 -24.05 3.56
CA ALA A 432 4.81 -23.54 4.45
C ALA A 432 4.46 -22.17 5.03
N ALA A 433 3.92 -21.26 4.21
CA ALA A 433 3.47 -19.94 4.68
C ALA A 433 2.21 -20.03 5.57
N THR A 434 1.35 -21.02 5.31
CA THR A 434 0.21 -21.33 6.19
C THR A 434 0.73 -21.77 7.55
N GLN A 435 1.70 -22.68 7.58
CA GLN A 435 2.29 -23.19 8.82
C GLN A 435 3.04 -22.10 9.59
N SER A 436 3.83 -21.27 8.90
CA SER A 436 4.58 -20.20 9.57
C SER A 436 3.70 -19.22 10.33
N TRP A 437 2.45 -19.01 9.89
CA TRP A 437 1.50 -18.17 10.63
C TRP A 437 1.09 -18.81 11.96
N PHE A 438 0.91 -20.13 12.02
CA PHE A 438 0.63 -20.79 13.30
C PHE A 438 1.85 -20.82 14.23
N ASP A 439 3.06 -20.76 13.67
CA ASP A 439 4.29 -20.67 14.45
C ASP A 439 4.55 -19.23 14.99
N ASP A 440 4.18 -18.24 14.19
CA ASP A 440 4.23 -16.81 14.49
C ASP A 440 3.26 -16.02 13.57
N PRO A 441 2.09 -15.61 14.10
CA PRO A 441 1.13 -14.80 13.34
C PRO A 441 1.66 -13.44 12.90
N GLY A 442 2.75 -12.95 13.50
CA GLY A 442 3.40 -11.69 13.13
C GLY A 442 2.50 -10.47 13.29
N GLY A 443 1.60 -10.48 14.29
CA GLY A 443 0.65 -9.40 14.52
C GLY A 443 -0.54 -9.37 13.55
N ARG A 444 -0.82 -10.46 12.82
CA ARG A 444 -1.97 -10.56 11.91
C ARG A 444 -3.06 -11.42 12.54
N ALA A 445 -4.26 -10.86 12.66
CA ALA A 445 -5.37 -11.50 13.35
C ALA A 445 -6.07 -12.58 12.49
N PHE A 446 -6.02 -12.44 11.17
CA PHE A 446 -6.57 -13.40 10.23
C PHE A 446 -5.48 -14.10 9.39
N LEU A 447 -5.76 -15.34 9.01
CA LEU A 447 -5.03 -16.10 8.01
C LEU A 447 -6.02 -16.58 6.94
N PHE A 448 -5.74 -16.26 5.68
CA PHE A 448 -6.31 -16.94 4.52
C PHE A 448 -5.30 -18.00 4.08
N PRO A 449 -5.48 -19.27 4.46
CA PRO A 449 -4.49 -20.31 4.27
C PRO A 449 -4.43 -20.74 2.79
N ASP A 450 -3.48 -21.62 2.46
CA ASP A 450 -3.41 -22.22 1.13
C ASP A 450 -4.70 -23.01 0.79
N SER A 451 -5.01 -23.12 -0.50
CA SER A 451 -6.28 -23.67 -1.00
C SER A 451 -6.55 -25.14 -0.61
N ASN A 452 -5.55 -25.87 -0.12
CA ASN A 452 -5.70 -27.24 0.33
C ASN A 452 -5.89 -27.36 1.85
N PHE A 453 -5.68 -26.29 2.61
CA PHE A 453 -5.72 -26.33 4.08
C PHE A 453 -7.09 -26.76 4.62
N GLY A 454 -8.19 -26.38 3.98
CA GLY A 454 -9.54 -26.78 4.40
C GLY A 454 -10.42 -25.55 4.60
N PRO A 455 -10.35 -24.88 5.77
CA PRO A 455 -10.94 -23.56 5.98
C PRO A 455 -10.46 -22.55 4.94
N ASP A 456 -11.32 -21.58 4.61
CA ASP A 456 -10.96 -20.46 3.74
C ASP A 456 -10.37 -19.29 4.54
N CYS A 457 -10.66 -19.22 5.84
CA CYS A 457 -10.06 -18.24 6.75
C CYS A 457 -9.93 -18.82 8.17
N VAL A 458 -8.92 -18.37 8.91
CA VAL A 458 -8.69 -18.66 10.33
C VAL A 458 -8.57 -17.33 11.07
N ALA A 459 -9.19 -17.22 12.24
CA ALA A 459 -9.08 -16.04 13.10
C ALA A 459 -8.75 -16.44 14.55
N LEU A 460 -7.99 -15.59 15.24
CA LEU A 460 -7.72 -15.71 16.67
C LEU A 460 -8.63 -14.78 17.47
N VAL A 461 -9.41 -15.35 18.39
CA VAL A 461 -10.36 -14.59 19.21
C VAL A 461 -10.10 -14.87 20.68
N ARG A 462 -9.97 -13.82 21.49
CA ARG A 462 -9.96 -13.91 22.94
C ARG A 462 -11.38 -13.72 23.46
N LEU A 463 -11.88 -14.69 24.21
CA LEU A 463 -13.17 -14.61 24.88
C LEU A 463 -13.09 -13.73 26.13
N GLU A 464 -14.24 -13.29 26.64
CA GLU A 464 -14.36 -12.57 27.91
C GLU A 464 -13.70 -13.31 29.09
N SER A 465 -13.72 -14.65 29.04
CA SER A 465 -13.03 -15.51 30.02
C SER A 465 -11.50 -15.45 29.96
N GLY A 466 -10.91 -14.73 29.00
CA GLY A 466 -9.47 -14.66 28.76
C GLY A 466 -8.93 -15.78 27.86
N LYS A 467 -9.71 -16.83 27.65
CA LYS A 467 -9.37 -17.98 26.81
C LYS A 467 -9.26 -17.62 25.34
N LEU A 468 -8.37 -18.30 24.62
CA LEU A 468 -8.25 -18.17 23.17
C LEU A 468 -9.08 -19.22 22.44
N ALA A 469 -9.80 -18.76 21.42
CA ALA A 469 -10.59 -19.56 20.52
C ALA A 469 -10.13 -19.35 19.08
N PHE A 470 -9.96 -20.45 18.34
CA PHE A 470 -9.70 -20.42 16.90
C PHE A 470 -11.01 -20.50 16.13
N PHE A 471 -11.28 -19.49 15.32
CA PHE A 471 -12.43 -19.52 14.42
C PHE A 471 -11.96 -20.06 13.08
N LEU A 472 -12.51 -21.21 12.68
CA LEU A 472 -12.20 -21.89 11.42
C LEU A 472 -13.36 -21.67 10.46
N LEU A 473 -13.18 -20.72 9.55
CA LEU A 473 -14.23 -20.24 8.68
C LEU A 473 -14.18 -20.95 7.33
N GLN A 474 -15.31 -21.52 6.95
CA GLN A 474 -15.59 -21.90 5.58
C GLN A 474 -16.58 -20.92 4.98
N MET A 475 -16.25 -20.36 3.83
CA MET A 475 -17.03 -19.37 3.10
C MET A 475 -17.54 -19.99 1.81
N LYS A 476 -18.87 -20.03 1.64
CA LYS A 476 -19.54 -20.60 0.48
C LYS A 476 -20.29 -19.53 -0.28
N ASN A 477 -19.69 -19.07 -1.36
CA ASN A 477 -20.42 -18.31 -2.37
C ASN A 477 -21.26 -19.26 -3.22
N TYR A 478 -22.57 -19.36 -2.94
CA TYR A 478 -23.44 -20.37 -3.56
C TYR A 478 -24.71 -19.74 -4.13
N GLU A 479 -24.91 -19.87 -5.44
CA GLU A 479 -26.12 -19.40 -6.12
C GLU A 479 -27.30 -20.33 -5.77
N GLY A 480 -28.22 -19.84 -4.96
CA GLY A 480 -29.44 -20.54 -4.54
C GLY A 480 -30.04 -19.89 -3.31
N THR A 481 -31.28 -20.22 -2.97
CA THR A 481 -31.89 -19.76 -1.70
C THR A 481 -31.32 -20.51 -0.51
N TRP A 482 -31.02 -21.80 -0.69
CA TRP A 482 -30.56 -22.70 0.36
C TRP A 482 -29.27 -23.40 -0.06
N LEU A 483 -28.35 -23.57 0.88
CA LEU A 483 -27.16 -24.37 0.66
C LEU A 483 -27.57 -25.84 0.52
N ARG A 484 -27.14 -26.50 -0.56
CA ARG A 484 -27.39 -27.94 -0.73
C ARG A 484 -26.72 -28.74 0.39
N GLY A 485 -27.34 -29.85 0.79
CA GLY A 485 -26.83 -30.69 1.88
C GLY A 485 -25.40 -31.20 1.67
N ASP A 486 -25.02 -31.54 0.43
CA ASP A 486 -23.66 -31.98 0.10
C ASP A 486 -22.63 -30.85 0.22
N VAL A 487 -23.00 -29.63 -0.16
CA VAL A 487 -22.14 -28.43 -0.04
C VAL A 487 -22.00 -28.01 1.43
N LEU A 488 -23.10 -28.07 2.18
CA LEU A 488 -23.13 -27.83 3.63
C LEU A 488 -22.22 -28.83 4.36
N GLN A 489 -22.38 -30.12 4.08
CA GLN A 489 -21.54 -31.17 4.65
C GLN A 489 -20.07 -31.01 4.30
N ASP A 490 -19.74 -30.67 3.05
CA ASP A 490 -18.34 -30.42 2.66
C ASP A 490 -17.76 -29.21 3.39
N GLY A 491 -18.53 -28.13 3.56
CA GLY A 491 -18.07 -26.94 4.26
C GLY A 491 -17.83 -27.17 5.75
N ILE A 492 -18.77 -27.85 6.43
CA ILE A 492 -18.59 -28.26 7.83
C ILE A 492 -17.40 -29.22 7.94
N ARG A 493 -17.26 -30.20 7.03
CA ARG A 493 -16.13 -31.14 7.06
C ARG A 493 -14.78 -30.42 6.94
N LYS A 494 -14.66 -29.46 6.01
CA LYS A 494 -13.43 -28.72 5.74
C LYS A 494 -13.00 -27.77 6.87
N SER A 495 -13.95 -27.21 7.63
CA SER A 495 -13.63 -26.40 8.82
C SER A 495 -13.13 -27.23 10.01
N SER A 496 -13.11 -28.56 9.93
CA SER A 496 -12.62 -29.41 11.03
C SER A 496 -11.09 -29.55 10.98
N PRO A 497 -10.38 -29.35 12.12
CA PRO A 497 -8.93 -29.56 12.22
C PRO A 497 -8.45 -30.93 11.74
N MET A 498 -9.24 -31.98 12.00
CA MET A 498 -8.94 -33.35 11.57
C MET A 498 -8.86 -33.53 10.05
N ASN A 499 -9.36 -32.56 9.28
CA ASN A 499 -9.37 -32.59 7.83
C ASN A 499 -8.40 -31.59 7.18
N PHE A 500 -7.49 -30.96 7.94
CA PHE A 500 -6.53 -30.05 7.30
C PHE A 500 -5.65 -30.76 6.26
N TRP A 501 -5.48 -30.16 5.09
CA TRP A 501 -4.78 -30.75 3.92
C TRP A 501 -5.30 -32.13 3.47
N ARG A 502 -6.49 -32.54 3.92
CA ARG A 502 -7.07 -33.81 3.49
C ARG A 502 -7.68 -33.63 2.11
N SER A 503 -6.92 -34.03 1.10
CA SER A 503 -7.38 -34.03 -0.29
C SER A 503 -8.72 -34.78 -0.41
N LYS A 504 -9.69 -34.20 -1.14
CA LYS A 504 -10.88 -34.95 -1.56
C LYS A 504 -10.36 -36.14 -2.33
N SER A 505 -10.53 -37.36 -1.81
CA SER A 505 -10.03 -38.59 -2.41
C SER A 505 -10.31 -38.55 -3.91
N VAL A 506 -9.28 -38.27 -4.71
CA VAL A 506 -9.41 -38.14 -6.16
C VAL A 506 -9.74 -39.54 -6.66
N SER A 507 -11.03 -39.79 -6.84
CA SER A 507 -11.61 -40.85 -7.69
C SER A 507 -10.65 -42.00 -8.01
N LYS A 508 -10.32 -42.87 -7.04
CA LYS A 508 -9.66 -44.20 -7.13
C LYS A 508 -8.56 -44.44 -8.20
N LYS A 509 -8.00 -43.43 -8.85
CA LYS A 509 -6.95 -43.58 -9.87
C LYS A 509 -5.60 -43.32 -9.22
N LYS A 510 -5.04 -44.39 -8.65
CA LYS A 510 -3.63 -44.55 -8.22
C LYS A 510 -2.98 -43.26 -7.72
N SER A 511 -3.43 -42.71 -6.59
CA SER A 511 -2.60 -41.76 -5.85
C SER A 511 -1.47 -42.53 -5.17
N THR A 512 -0.25 -42.10 -5.41
CA THR A 512 0.97 -42.58 -4.77
C THR A 512 0.91 -42.32 -3.27
N VAL A 513 1.10 -43.39 -2.48
CA VAL A 513 1.02 -43.46 -1.00
C VAL A 513 1.85 -42.40 -0.26
N THR A 514 2.87 -41.82 -0.91
CA THR A 514 3.76 -40.81 -0.31
C THR A 514 3.12 -39.45 -0.02
N LYS A 515 1.97 -39.10 -0.62
CA LYS A 515 1.32 -37.81 -0.33
C LYS A 515 0.55 -37.78 0.99
N ASP A 516 0.05 -38.93 1.46
CA ASP A 516 -0.82 -38.96 2.64
C ASP A 516 -0.04 -38.83 3.96
N VAL A 517 1.17 -39.39 4.05
CA VAL A 517 2.00 -39.35 5.27
C VAL A 517 2.40 -37.92 5.66
N ASN A 518 2.76 -37.08 4.68
CA ASN A 518 3.15 -35.69 4.95
C ASN A 518 1.97 -34.84 5.47
N SER A 519 0.72 -35.19 5.12
CA SER A 519 -0.48 -34.46 5.56
C SER A 519 -0.84 -34.75 7.03
N GLU A 520 -0.52 -35.93 7.54
CA GLU A 520 -0.80 -36.29 8.93
C GLU A 520 0.18 -35.65 9.91
N ALA A 521 1.48 -35.70 9.59
CA ALA A 521 2.49 -34.99 10.37
C ALA A 521 2.23 -33.48 10.41
N ALA A 522 1.87 -32.88 9.26
CA ALA A 522 1.52 -31.47 9.21
C ALA A 522 0.27 -31.12 10.02
N ARG A 523 -0.77 -31.96 9.99
CA ARG A 523 -1.96 -31.79 10.85
C ARG A 523 -1.60 -31.81 12.33
N ALA A 524 -0.79 -32.78 12.76
CA ALA A 524 -0.34 -32.88 14.14
C ALA A 524 0.49 -31.65 14.55
N ASN A 525 1.36 -31.16 13.66
CA ASN A 525 2.15 -29.97 13.90
C ASN A 525 1.29 -28.72 14.06
N ILE A 526 0.30 -28.50 13.18
CA ILE A 526 -0.62 -27.36 13.29
C ILE A 526 -1.44 -27.44 14.57
N TRP A 527 -1.93 -28.63 14.93
CA TRP A 527 -2.65 -28.81 16.19
C TRP A 527 -1.77 -28.46 17.40
N SER A 528 -0.52 -28.92 17.41
CA SER A 528 0.46 -28.57 18.45
C SER A 528 0.77 -27.07 18.48
N ALA A 529 0.88 -26.43 17.32
CA ALA A 529 1.10 -24.98 17.22
C ALA A 529 -0.11 -24.20 17.73
N MET A 530 -1.34 -24.64 17.43
CA MET A 530 -2.56 -24.06 18.00
C MET A 530 -2.59 -24.19 19.54
N GLN A 531 -2.16 -25.35 20.09
CA GLN A 531 -2.08 -25.55 21.54
C GLN A 531 -1.06 -24.61 22.16
N GLN A 532 0.13 -24.52 21.54
CA GLN A 532 1.21 -23.65 21.97
C GLN A 532 0.79 -22.17 21.95
N LEU A 533 0.15 -21.71 20.87
CA LEU A 533 -0.39 -20.35 20.79
C LEU A 533 -1.45 -20.10 21.86
N SER A 534 -2.34 -21.07 22.10
CA SER A 534 -3.39 -20.90 23.12
C SER A 534 -2.86 -20.86 24.55
N GLY A 535 -1.68 -21.44 24.80
CA GLY A 535 -1.16 -21.69 26.15
C GLY A 535 -1.97 -22.74 26.94
N GLU A 536 -3.02 -23.31 26.36
CA GLU A 536 -3.90 -24.29 26.99
C GLU A 536 -3.76 -25.68 26.35
N SER A 537 -3.97 -26.73 27.16
CA SER A 537 -4.01 -28.10 26.66
C SER A 537 -5.28 -28.36 25.85
N GLU A 538 -6.38 -27.69 26.20
CA GLU A 538 -7.68 -27.77 25.53
C GLU A 538 -7.93 -26.48 24.71
N ILE A 539 -7.77 -26.58 23.40
CA ILE A 539 -8.04 -25.46 22.49
C ILE A 539 -9.54 -25.33 22.28
N GLN A 540 -10.06 -24.11 22.38
CA GLN A 540 -11.41 -23.81 21.91
C GLN A 540 -11.39 -23.59 20.40
N VAL A 541 -12.22 -24.35 19.68
CA VAL A 541 -12.35 -24.23 18.23
C VAL A 541 -13.81 -23.96 17.88
N LEU A 542 -14.07 -22.89 17.14
CA LEU A 542 -15.38 -22.60 16.57
C LEU A 542 -15.34 -22.86 15.07
N ARG A 543 -16.22 -23.73 14.58
CA ARG A 543 -16.31 -24.06 13.16
C ARG A 543 -17.42 -23.26 12.53
N VAL A 544 -17.05 -22.25 11.76
CA VAL A 544 -18.00 -21.28 11.20
C VAL A 544 -18.25 -21.59 9.73
N LEU A 545 -19.51 -21.62 9.33
CA LEU A 545 -19.91 -21.59 7.94
C LEU A 545 -20.59 -20.26 7.61
N ALA A 546 -19.97 -19.49 6.73
CA ALA A 546 -20.58 -18.31 6.11
C ALA A 546 -21.02 -18.69 4.69
N ALA A 547 -22.27 -18.44 4.32
CA ALA A 547 -22.78 -18.79 3.00
C ALA A 547 -23.61 -17.66 2.40
N PHE A 548 -23.30 -17.21 1.19
CA PHE A 548 -24.03 -16.12 0.54
C PHE A 548 -24.09 -16.34 -0.98
N PRO A 549 -25.16 -15.97 -1.69
CA PRO A 549 -26.46 -15.52 -1.18
C PRO A 549 -27.30 -16.64 -0.54
N ALA A 550 -26.89 -17.91 -0.66
CA ALA A 550 -27.63 -19.03 -0.08
C ALA A 550 -27.54 -19.09 1.43
N ILE A 551 -28.66 -19.44 2.08
CA ILE A 551 -28.74 -19.60 3.53
C ILE A 551 -28.48 -21.06 3.92
N ALA A 552 -27.68 -21.29 4.97
CA ALA A 552 -27.53 -22.60 5.58
C ALA A 552 -28.62 -22.79 6.67
N LYS A 553 -29.24 -23.97 6.72
CA LYS A 553 -30.24 -24.28 7.76
C LYS A 553 -29.57 -24.82 9.01
N ASN A 554 -29.94 -24.26 10.17
CA ASN A 554 -29.35 -24.63 11.45
C ASN A 554 -29.59 -26.12 11.78
N GLU A 555 -30.79 -26.65 11.54
CA GLU A 555 -31.11 -28.06 11.83
C GLU A 555 -30.26 -29.03 11.00
N ALA A 556 -30.00 -28.67 9.74
CA ALA A 556 -29.17 -29.48 8.85
C ALA A 556 -27.68 -29.44 9.26
N ALA A 557 -27.20 -28.29 9.76
CA ALA A 557 -25.86 -28.17 10.32
C ALA A 557 -25.73 -28.95 11.65
N ALA A 558 -26.76 -28.90 12.50
CA ALA A 558 -26.81 -29.60 13.78
C ALA A 558 -26.77 -31.13 13.59
N ALA A 559 -27.46 -31.65 12.57
CA ALA A 559 -27.42 -33.07 12.20
C ALA A 559 -26.02 -33.55 11.76
N LEU A 560 -25.11 -32.64 11.42
CA LEU A 560 -23.74 -32.94 11.03
C LEU A 560 -22.73 -32.79 12.18
N GLN A 561 -23.21 -32.42 13.38
CA GLN A 561 -22.40 -32.36 14.58
C GLN A 561 -22.10 -33.79 15.07
N ASN A 562 -20.96 -34.32 14.66
CA ASN A 562 -20.48 -35.61 15.14
C ASN A 562 -19.72 -35.43 16.47
N ALA A 563 -19.90 -36.36 17.42
CA ALA A 563 -19.21 -36.34 18.71
C ALA A 563 -17.67 -36.31 18.59
N ASP A 564 -17.12 -36.84 17.49
CA ASP A 564 -15.68 -36.91 17.24
C ASP A 564 -15.08 -35.60 16.67
N GLN A 565 -15.88 -34.56 16.48
CA GLN A 565 -15.41 -33.30 15.91
C GLN A 565 -15.07 -32.29 17.01
N GLN A 566 -13.82 -31.81 17.00
CA GLN A 566 -13.26 -30.83 17.93
C GLN A 566 -13.90 -29.44 17.75
N GLY A 567 -15.07 -29.22 18.34
CA GLY A 567 -15.68 -27.90 18.50
C GLY A 567 -17.10 -27.74 17.93
N PRO A 568 -17.88 -26.79 18.47
CA PRO A 568 -19.22 -26.47 18.00
C PRO A 568 -19.22 -25.94 16.57
N ILE A 569 -20.36 -26.12 15.89
CA ILE A 569 -20.62 -25.58 14.56
C ILE A 569 -21.47 -24.32 14.72
N ALA A 570 -21.15 -23.29 13.97
CA ALA A 570 -21.90 -22.04 13.90
C ALA A 570 -22.14 -21.63 12.44
N LEU A 571 -23.27 -20.99 12.21
CA LEU A 571 -23.57 -20.30 10.96
C LEU A 571 -23.38 -18.80 11.18
N LEU A 572 -22.76 -18.10 10.23
CA LEU A 572 -22.67 -16.65 10.31
C LEU A 572 -24.06 -16.04 10.14
N ASN A 573 -24.49 -15.17 11.06
CA ASN A 573 -25.75 -14.46 10.93
C ASN A 573 -25.61 -13.34 9.89
N ILE A 574 -26.12 -13.60 8.68
CA ILE A 574 -25.99 -12.69 7.54
C ILE A 574 -26.95 -11.52 7.65
N ASP A 575 -28.07 -11.65 8.37
CA ASP A 575 -28.97 -10.53 8.59
C ASP A 575 -28.29 -9.45 9.44
N THR A 576 -27.48 -9.84 10.43
CA THR A 576 -26.63 -8.91 11.18
C THR A 576 -25.57 -8.26 10.28
N LEU A 577 -24.96 -9.02 9.37
CA LEU A 577 -24.00 -8.50 8.37
C LEU A 577 -24.65 -7.49 7.42
N MET A 578 -25.88 -7.74 6.96
CA MET A 578 -26.60 -6.92 5.99
C MET A 578 -27.28 -5.70 6.64
N GLY A 579 -27.66 -5.81 7.91
CA GLY A 579 -28.26 -4.73 8.69
C GLY A 579 -27.24 -3.74 9.26
N GLY A 580 -25.99 -4.17 9.48
CA GLY A 580 -24.86 -3.28 9.72
C GLY A 580 -24.35 -2.72 8.40
N ASP A 581 -24.26 -1.40 8.24
CA ASP A 581 -23.78 -0.79 7.00
C ASP A 581 -22.28 -1.08 6.77
N PRO A 582 -21.91 -1.84 5.70
CA PRO A 582 -20.75 -1.64 4.85
C PRO A 582 -19.65 -0.65 5.26
N SER A 583 -20.10 0.59 5.23
CA SER A 583 -19.32 1.83 5.16
C SER A 583 -18.83 2.20 6.54
N ARG A 584 -19.68 1.97 7.55
CA ARG A 584 -19.38 2.19 8.96
C ARG A 584 -18.25 1.28 9.46
N PHE A 585 -17.93 0.22 8.72
CA PHE A 585 -16.88 -0.72 9.05
C PHE A 585 -15.48 -0.10 8.96
N LEU A 586 -15.24 0.79 7.98
CA LEU A 586 -13.99 1.54 7.90
C LEU A 586 -14.01 2.79 8.76
N ASP A 587 -15.16 3.48 8.85
CA ASP A 587 -15.30 4.65 9.72
C ASP A 587 -15.09 4.28 11.19
N ALA A 588 -15.58 3.14 11.66
CA ALA A 588 -15.39 2.70 13.04
C ALA A 588 -14.02 2.09 13.35
N LEU A 589 -13.31 1.55 12.35
CA LEU A 589 -11.89 1.19 12.48
C LEU A 589 -10.99 2.44 12.59
N VAL A 590 -11.48 3.62 12.15
CA VAL A 590 -10.77 4.90 12.19
C VAL A 590 -11.24 5.80 13.36
N GLU A 591 -12.53 5.81 13.70
CA GLU A 591 -13.13 6.61 14.76
C GLU A 591 -12.89 6.04 16.17
N LYS A 592 -12.79 4.71 16.34
CA LYS A 592 -12.50 4.11 17.67
C LYS A 592 -11.01 4.18 18.08
N SER A 593 -10.19 4.87 17.28
CA SER A 593 -8.75 5.10 17.52
C SER A 593 -8.43 6.59 17.65
N ALA A 594 -9.44 7.43 17.88
CA ALA A 594 -9.35 8.85 18.22
C ALA A 594 -10.03 9.10 19.56
#